data_AF-A0A8H4VT31-F1
#
_entry.id   AF-A0A8H4VT31-F1
#
_cell.length_a   1.000
_cell.length_b   1.000
_cell.length_c   1.000
_cell.angle_alpha   90.00
_cell.angle_beta   90.00
_cell.angle_gamma   90.00
#
_symmetry.space_group_name_H-M   'P 1'
#
loop_
_entity.id
_entity.type
_entity.pdbx_description
1 polymer ?
#
loop_
_entity_poly.entity_id
_entity_poly.type
_entity_poly.pdbx_seq_one_letter_code
_entity_poly.pdbx_strand_id
1 'polypeptide(L)'
;MPGSYARSSMNAFTQYLLSLAFSVNLEPDVLSVNSSTSAFPVDHGSTLGDNNDGITVLDISDPLSPSYCFVSIYGLSIHDQEAASEDVPELVPLSAKTYVRAYYPEEETSSSEENEEVSALEERSVQGAIRSLDPYPVISLQTLHATWPDEYELEGEMEVETQSNTIPAAAALDNDNDVALPLAPSLVDAIFRRAVETAIATNTIDELESFLNDEEKVCAMKDILRARKPIEDGAPFLLLQRLLQVDLHSKCIDLSSLHLSKDQIQMLFREQSWLESVEHIDVSGLIHFDIDVLRELVGCLPNLRHINLWNTAVTGYQLQDLLDREPDLFYRIERLIHPIFFDRSESSVFAPALSFVVVKKRPRHKSPIMTSLPYFTPSQLVQGFLDIFGPILTVRKQGEEDPFRDLALLDHMLWTGAFASEARPQGAPWSQRAIPYIPSYASENFHARQWLFVLDVEMEYAFGRFIPEVGQLLSAEIKAMNETNETTFRAEVNKVVDRLKAEHGGLFELFDVRAFFDALKEEGRLPPDPQALNRLLKYLRSCRHCQAEHSAERTSPASRS
;
A
#
# COMPACT_ATOMS: atom_id res chain seq x y z
N MET A 1 -37.97 -0.87 -14.31
CA MET A 1 -36.83 0.02 -14.55
C MET A 1 -35.61 -0.84 -14.87
N PRO A 2 -35.13 -0.87 -16.13
CA PRO A 2 -33.88 -1.52 -16.47
C PRO A 2 -32.71 -0.55 -16.21
N GLY A 3 -31.61 -1.05 -15.64
CA GLY A 3 -30.32 -0.35 -15.63
C GLY A 3 -29.89 0.30 -14.32
N SER A 4 -29.85 -0.45 -13.20
CA SER A 4 -28.85 -0.12 -12.18
C SER A 4 -27.51 -0.64 -12.70
N TYR A 5 -26.81 0.18 -13.48
CA TYR A 5 -25.37 0.03 -13.60
C TYR A 5 -24.83 -0.04 -12.17
N ALA A 6 -24.25 -1.17 -11.79
CA ALA A 6 -23.49 -1.27 -10.55
C ALA A 6 -22.45 -0.14 -10.61
N ARG A 7 -22.71 0.97 -9.91
CA ARG A 7 -21.76 2.07 -9.82
C ARG A 7 -20.49 1.45 -9.25
N SER A 8 -19.44 1.52 -10.06
CA SER A 8 -18.15 0.87 -9.85
C SER A 8 -17.73 1.02 -8.39
N SER A 9 -17.67 -0.08 -7.64
CA SER A 9 -16.97 -0.10 -6.37
C SER A 9 -15.55 0.41 -6.60
N MET A 10 -15.05 1.26 -5.70
CA MET A 10 -13.63 1.65 -5.69
C MET A 10 -12.75 0.41 -5.85
N ASN A 11 -11.67 0.48 -6.63
CA ASN A 11 -10.80 -0.69 -6.78
C ASN A 11 -10.23 -1.09 -5.41
N ALA A 12 -10.02 -2.40 -5.20
CA ALA A 12 -9.63 -2.95 -3.91
C ALA A 12 -8.28 -2.42 -3.40
N PHE A 13 -7.37 -2.02 -4.30
CA PHE A 13 -6.07 -1.47 -3.96
C PHE A 13 -6.15 -0.03 -3.47
N THR A 14 -6.87 0.85 -4.16
CA THR A 14 -7.16 2.20 -3.69
C THR A 14 -7.86 2.15 -2.32
N GLN A 15 -8.84 1.25 -2.16
CA GLN A 15 -9.48 1.01 -0.87
C GLN A 15 -8.48 0.59 0.20
N TYR A 16 -7.58 -0.34 -0.11
CA TYR A 16 -6.54 -0.79 0.82
C TYR A 16 -5.60 0.35 1.22
N LEU A 17 -5.13 1.15 0.27
CA LEU A 17 -4.25 2.29 0.53
C LEU A 17 -4.91 3.32 1.44
N LEU A 18 -6.19 3.62 1.21
CA LEU A 18 -6.96 4.53 2.05
C LEU A 18 -7.17 3.95 3.44
N SER A 19 -7.64 2.70 3.55
CA SER A 19 -7.75 2.02 4.84
C SER A 19 -6.44 2.10 5.60
N LEU A 20 -5.30 1.85 4.93
CA LEU A 20 -4.00 1.91 5.57
C LEU A 20 -3.62 3.32 6.02
N ALA A 21 -3.87 4.33 5.20
CA ALA A 21 -3.57 5.73 5.52
C ALA A 21 -4.32 6.22 6.77
N PHE A 22 -5.58 5.78 6.98
CA PHE A 22 -6.37 6.15 8.16
C PHE A 22 -6.19 5.22 9.36
N SER A 23 -5.80 3.97 9.12
CA SER A 23 -5.71 2.97 10.19
C SER A 23 -4.34 2.90 10.83
N VAL A 24 -3.27 3.32 10.15
CA VAL A 24 -1.90 3.02 10.60
C VAL A 24 -0.92 4.17 10.36
N ASN A 25 -0.46 4.76 11.46
CA ASN A 25 0.71 5.61 11.51
C ASN A 25 1.80 4.97 12.39
N LEU A 26 2.92 4.60 11.76
CA LEU A 26 4.08 4.00 12.42
C LEU A 26 5.25 4.97 12.57
N GLU A 27 5.00 6.28 12.48
CA GLU A 27 6.03 7.26 12.78
C GLU A 27 6.39 7.16 14.29
N PRO A 28 7.69 7.19 14.67
CA PRO A 28 8.13 6.93 16.05
C PRO A 28 7.47 7.79 17.13
N ASP A 29 7.06 9.01 16.77
CA ASP A 29 6.51 10.00 17.69
C ASP A 29 4.97 10.07 17.64
N VAL A 30 4.33 9.39 16.68
CA VAL A 30 2.88 9.49 16.39
C VAL A 30 2.30 8.11 16.14
N LEU A 31 2.63 7.16 17.02
CA LEU A 31 2.09 5.81 16.92
C LEU A 31 0.56 5.86 17.07
N SER A 32 -0.13 5.66 15.97
CA SER A 32 -1.59 5.66 15.93
C SER A 32 -2.06 4.48 15.11
N VAL A 33 -2.88 3.64 15.73
CA VAL A 33 -3.51 2.50 15.06
C VAL A 33 -5.01 2.59 15.34
N ASN A 34 -5.79 2.83 14.29
CA ASN A 34 -7.23 2.78 14.34
C ASN A 34 -7.71 1.44 13.80
N SER A 35 -8.44 0.68 14.62
CA SER A 35 -8.91 -0.67 14.29
C SER A 35 -10.27 -0.74 13.60
N SER A 36 -10.93 0.41 13.44
CA SER A 36 -12.31 0.47 12.96
C SER A 36 -12.35 1.22 11.63
N THR A 37 -11.91 0.55 10.56
CA THR A 37 -12.25 0.98 9.20
C THR A 37 -13.31 0.08 8.61
N SER A 38 -14.40 0.69 8.17
CA SER A 38 -15.46 0.03 7.41
C SER A 38 -15.56 0.71 6.06
N ALA A 39 -15.75 -0.07 5.01
CA ALA A 39 -16.03 0.45 3.70
C ALA A 39 -17.51 0.24 3.40
N PHE A 40 -18.17 1.33 3.03
CA PHE A 40 -19.58 1.32 2.68
C PHE A 40 -19.74 1.47 1.16
N PRO A 41 -20.90 1.06 0.61
CA PRO A 41 -21.25 1.32 -0.78
C PRO A 41 -21.14 2.80 -1.16
N VAL A 42 -20.95 3.09 -2.46
CA VAL A 42 -20.82 4.48 -2.94
C VAL A 42 -22.09 5.30 -2.74
N ASP A 43 -23.25 4.64 -2.67
CA ASP A 43 -24.55 5.24 -2.34
C ASP A 43 -24.82 5.30 -0.83
N HIS A 44 -23.83 4.99 0.01
CA HIS A 44 -23.89 5.33 1.43
C HIS A 44 -23.84 6.86 1.55
N GLY A 45 -25.00 7.43 1.83
CA GLY A 45 -25.15 8.85 2.09
C GLY A 45 -24.25 9.33 3.22
N SER A 46 -23.83 10.58 3.15
CA SER A 46 -22.95 11.22 4.12
C SER A 46 -23.66 11.44 5.47
N THR A 47 -25.00 11.51 5.46
CA THR A 47 -25.87 11.63 6.63
C THR A 47 -26.19 10.29 7.30
N LEU A 48 -25.78 9.17 6.70
CA LEU A 48 -26.02 7.83 7.24
C LEU A 48 -24.92 7.40 8.23
N GLY A 49 -25.28 6.51 9.17
CA GLY A 49 -24.34 5.93 10.13
C GLY A 49 -24.38 6.61 11.51
N ASP A 50 -23.29 6.46 12.27
CA ASP A 50 -23.11 7.06 13.59
C ASP A 50 -22.13 8.24 13.47
N ASN A 51 -22.65 9.36 12.98
CA ASN A 51 -21.93 10.55 12.53
C ASN A 51 -22.36 11.79 13.36
N ASN A 52 -22.55 11.60 14.66
CA ASN A 52 -23.13 12.62 15.55
C ASN A 52 -22.32 13.93 15.58
N ASP A 53 -20.99 13.84 15.40
CA ASP A 53 -20.07 14.98 15.33
C ASP A 53 -19.86 15.51 13.89
N GLY A 54 -20.59 14.97 12.92
CA GLY A 54 -20.39 15.22 11.50
C GLY A 54 -19.40 14.27 10.84
N ILE A 55 -18.87 14.70 9.70
CA ILE A 55 -17.95 13.92 8.87
C ILE A 55 -16.78 14.76 8.37
N THR A 56 -15.69 14.08 8.02
CA THR A 56 -14.60 14.64 7.22
C THR A 56 -14.70 14.09 5.81
N VAL A 57 -14.75 14.98 4.82
CA VAL A 57 -14.73 14.62 3.39
C VAL A 57 -13.36 14.95 2.84
N LEU A 58 -12.80 14.01 2.09
CA LEU A 58 -11.50 14.15 1.43
C LEU A 58 -11.69 13.82 -0.04
N ASP A 59 -11.37 14.77 -0.92
CA ASP A 59 -11.34 14.54 -2.36
C ASP A 59 -9.90 14.38 -2.81
N ILE A 60 -9.62 13.18 -3.30
CA ILE A 60 -8.31 12.72 -3.77
C ILE A 60 -8.38 12.31 -5.25
N SER A 61 -9.39 12.81 -5.98
CA SER A 61 -9.54 12.54 -7.42
C SER A 61 -8.31 12.98 -8.20
N ASP A 62 -7.67 14.07 -7.76
CA ASP A 62 -6.29 14.42 -8.12
C ASP A 62 -5.38 14.28 -6.87
N PRO A 63 -4.60 13.18 -6.76
CA PRO A 63 -3.68 12.98 -5.64
C PRO A 63 -2.60 14.05 -5.49
N LEU A 64 -2.31 14.84 -6.54
CA LEU A 64 -1.34 15.94 -6.50
C LEU A 64 -1.98 17.25 -6.03
N SER A 65 -3.30 17.33 -6.00
CA SER A 65 -4.07 18.49 -5.55
C SER A 65 -5.27 18.06 -4.69
N PRO A 66 -5.04 17.40 -3.54
CA PRO A 66 -6.14 16.94 -2.70
C PRO A 66 -6.87 18.11 -2.05
N SER A 67 -8.15 17.93 -1.78
CA SER A 67 -8.99 18.92 -1.09
C SER A 67 -9.78 18.26 0.04
N TYR A 68 -10.29 19.06 0.98
CA TYR A 68 -11.00 18.54 2.15
C TYR A 68 -12.17 19.43 2.56
N CYS A 69 -13.11 18.91 3.35
CA CYS A 69 -13.94 19.74 4.21
C CYS A 69 -14.40 18.95 5.43
N PHE A 70 -14.87 19.66 6.44
CA PHE A 70 -15.69 19.09 7.51
C PHE A 70 -17.15 19.43 7.24
N VAL A 71 -18.07 18.55 7.60
CA VAL A 71 -19.52 18.81 7.50
C VAL A 71 -20.16 18.45 8.82
N SER A 72 -20.81 19.42 9.46
CA SER A 72 -21.66 19.17 10.62
C SER A 72 -23.03 18.69 10.15
N ILE A 73 -23.50 17.54 10.65
CA ILE A 73 -24.71 16.88 10.13
C ILE A 73 -25.95 17.20 10.97
N TYR A 74 -25.79 17.34 12.28
CA TYR A 74 -26.89 17.62 13.23
C TYR A 74 -26.65 18.89 14.04
N GLY A 75 -25.82 19.79 13.49
CA GLY A 75 -25.21 20.88 14.24
C GLY A 75 -24.13 20.33 15.19
N LEU A 76 -23.20 21.19 15.60
CA LEU A 76 -22.25 20.81 16.64
C LEU A 76 -22.93 20.97 18.00
N SER A 77 -23.68 19.94 18.41
CA SER A 77 -24.29 19.89 19.74
C SER A 77 -23.22 19.59 20.78
N ILE A 78 -22.52 20.62 21.26
CA ILE A 78 -21.64 20.47 22.41
C ILE A 78 -22.53 20.21 23.62
N HIS A 79 -22.71 18.93 23.94
CA HIS A 79 -23.75 18.47 24.87
C HIS A 79 -23.65 19.03 26.30
N ASP A 80 -22.58 19.76 26.66
CA ASP A 80 -22.37 20.20 28.04
C ASP A 80 -21.75 21.62 28.20
N GLN A 81 -21.69 22.46 27.16
CA GLN A 81 -21.18 23.84 27.33
C GLN A 81 -22.11 24.90 26.74
N GLU A 82 -22.59 25.81 27.59
CA GLU A 82 -23.26 27.08 27.26
C GLU A 82 -22.37 28.06 26.44
N ALA A 83 -21.28 27.57 25.85
CA ALA A 83 -20.19 28.36 25.26
C ALA A 83 -19.89 28.00 23.78
N ALA A 84 -20.80 27.32 23.07
CA ALA A 84 -20.73 27.29 21.61
C ALA A 84 -20.99 28.73 21.11
N SER A 85 -19.92 29.44 20.73
CA SER A 85 -19.97 30.87 20.46
C SER A 85 -20.50 31.23 19.05
N GLU A 86 -20.72 30.25 18.18
CA GLU A 86 -21.27 30.46 16.82
C GLU A 86 -22.22 29.31 16.41
N ASP A 87 -23.36 29.66 15.81
CA ASP A 87 -24.25 28.72 15.13
C ASP A 87 -23.50 28.13 13.92
N VAL A 88 -22.96 26.92 14.07
CA VAL A 88 -22.28 26.22 12.97
C VAL A 88 -23.34 25.71 11.99
N PRO A 89 -23.27 26.11 10.71
CA PRO A 89 -24.29 25.73 9.74
C PRO A 89 -24.25 24.22 9.47
N GLU A 90 -25.43 23.60 9.48
CA GLU A 90 -25.62 22.20 9.14
C GLU A 90 -25.46 21.98 7.63
N LEU A 91 -24.86 20.83 7.25
CA LEU A 91 -24.70 20.41 5.85
C LEU A 91 -23.97 21.42 4.95
N VAL A 92 -23.12 22.27 5.55
CA VAL A 92 -22.26 23.21 4.82
C VAL A 92 -20.79 22.77 4.97
N PRO A 93 -20.00 22.79 3.89
CA PRO A 93 -18.56 22.54 3.98
C PRO A 93 -17.86 23.58 4.86
N LEU A 94 -17.13 23.10 5.87
CA LEU A 94 -16.37 23.91 6.83
C LEU A 94 -14.87 23.73 6.62
N SER A 95 -14.14 24.82 6.82
CA SER A 95 -12.67 24.80 6.92
C SER A 95 -12.23 24.15 8.25
N ALA A 96 -10.97 23.69 8.32
CA ALA A 96 -10.39 23.21 9.58
C ALA A 96 -10.49 24.25 10.69
N LYS A 97 -10.24 25.53 10.37
CA LYS A 97 -10.37 26.62 11.34
C LYS A 97 -11.78 26.71 11.90
N THR A 98 -12.78 26.75 11.04
CA THR A 98 -14.20 26.88 11.46
C THR A 98 -14.64 25.68 12.30
N TYR A 99 -14.34 24.46 11.84
CA TYR A 99 -14.74 23.24 12.53
C TYR A 99 -14.04 23.10 13.89
N VAL A 100 -12.71 23.26 13.95
CA VAL A 100 -11.95 23.09 15.20
C VAL A 100 -12.28 24.19 16.21
N ARG A 101 -12.48 25.44 15.77
CA ARG A 101 -12.85 26.55 16.67
C ARG A 101 -14.25 26.45 17.25
N ALA A 102 -15.14 25.69 16.62
CA ALA A 102 -16.43 25.38 17.22
C ALA A 102 -16.26 24.52 18.48
N TYR A 103 -15.35 23.54 18.47
CA TYR A 103 -15.04 22.69 19.63
C TYR A 103 -14.09 23.34 20.64
N TYR A 104 -13.16 24.15 20.15
CA TYR A 104 -12.13 24.82 20.95
C TYR A 104 -12.15 26.34 20.68
N PRO A 105 -13.17 27.06 21.21
CA PRO A 105 -13.26 28.50 21.07
C PRO A 105 -12.00 29.20 21.58
N GLU A 106 -11.68 30.36 21.02
CA GLU A 106 -10.59 31.18 21.54
C GLU A 106 -10.95 31.64 22.95
N GLU A 107 -10.17 31.22 23.96
CA GLU A 107 -10.40 31.63 25.34
C GLU A 107 -10.30 33.17 25.44
N GLU A 108 -11.36 33.80 25.92
CA GLU A 108 -11.36 35.23 26.23
C GLU A 108 -10.56 35.49 27.53
N THR A 109 -9.22 35.38 27.50
CA THR A 109 -8.27 35.85 28.53
C THR A 109 -8.83 36.00 29.96
N SER A 110 -9.38 34.94 30.55
CA SER A 110 -10.00 35.00 31.89
C SER A 110 -9.09 34.35 32.95
N SER A 111 -7.99 35.06 33.24
CA SER A 111 -7.38 35.27 34.57
C SER A 111 -7.39 34.14 35.62
N SER A 112 -6.62 33.06 35.38
CA SER A 112 -5.96 32.34 36.49
C SER A 112 -4.60 31.82 36.03
N GLU A 113 -3.51 32.35 36.63
CA GLU A 113 -2.12 32.09 36.25
C GLU A 113 -1.73 30.58 36.26
N GLU A 114 -2.43 29.74 37.03
CA GLU A 114 -2.16 28.29 37.10
C GLU A 114 -2.70 27.49 35.90
N ASN A 115 -3.63 28.04 35.10
CA ASN A 115 -4.17 27.39 33.90
C ASN A 115 -3.52 27.86 32.58
N GLU A 116 -2.66 28.88 32.63
CA GLU A 116 -2.09 29.49 31.41
C GLU A 116 -1.16 28.54 30.64
N GLU A 117 -0.36 27.71 31.33
CA GLU A 117 0.56 26.79 30.63
C GLU A 117 -0.18 25.65 29.91
N VAL A 118 -1.24 25.10 30.53
CA VAL A 118 -2.05 24.02 29.94
C VAL A 118 -2.88 24.57 28.77
N SER A 119 -3.53 25.72 28.96
CA SER A 119 -4.28 26.41 27.89
C SER A 119 -3.36 26.79 26.72
N ALA A 120 -2.14 27.30 26.98
CA ALA A 120 -1.19 27.61 25.92
C ALA A 120 -0.71 26.36 25.16
N LEU A 121 -0.59 25.22 25.82
CA LEU A 121 -0.24 23.95 25.16
C LEU A 121 -1.39 23.46 24.28
N GLU A 122 -2.62 23.54 24.76
CA GLU A 122 -3.84 23.16 24.04
C GLU A 122 -4.06 24.07 22.82
N GLU A 123 -4.00 25.39 22.98
CA GLU A 123 -4.10 26.36 21.89
C GLU A 123 -3.01 26.14 20.84
N ARG A 124 -1.79 25.78 21.26
CA ARG A 124 -0.71 25.43 20.33
C ARG A 124 -1.04 24.17 19.54
N SER A 125 -1.68 23.19 20.16
CA SER A 125 -2.15 21.96 19.50
C SER A 125 -3.25 22.28 18.49
N VAL A 126 -4.26 23.06 18.89
CA VAL A 126 -5.38 23.52 18.04
C VAL A 126 -4.87 24.27 16.81
N GLN A 127 -3.99 25.26 17.02
CA GLN A 127 -3.36 26.02 15.93
C GLN A 127 -2.51 25.12 15.03
N GLY A 128 -1.83 24.11 15.60
CA GLY A 128 -1.08 23.12 14.84
C GLY A 128 -1.97 22.31 13.90
N ALA A 129 -3.14 21.86 14.39
CA ALA A 129 -4.10 21.11 13.61
C ALA A 129 -4.76 21.95 12.50
N ILE A 130 -5.07 23.22 12.75
CA ILE A 130 -5.61 24.12 11.72
C ILE A 130 -4.56 24.34 10.62
N ARG A 131 -3.34 24.71 11.01
CA ARG A 131 -2.25 25.01 10.06
C ARG A 131 -1.82 23.82 9.22
N SER A 132 -1.98 22.59 9.71
CA SER A 132 -1.63 21.40 8.93
C SER A 132 -2.57 21.20 7.73
N LEU A 133 -3.78 21.76 7.78
CA LEU A 133 -4.78 21.68 6.71
C LEU A 133 -4.89 22.95 5.86
N ASP A 134 -4.33 24.09 6.29
CA ASP A 134 -4.30 25.35 5.54
C ASP A 134 -3.78 25.24 4.08
N PRO A 135 -2.80 24.39 3.73
CA PRO A 135 -2.32 24.28 2.35
C PRO A 135 -3.33 23.67 1.38
N TYR A 136 -4.39 23.01 1.90
CA TYR A 136 -5.35 22.27 1.09
C TYR A 136 -6.62 23.09 0.88
N PRO A 137 -7.17 23.15 -0.34
CA PRO A 137 -8.41 23.86 -0.61
C PRO A 137 -9.60 23.17 0.07
N VAL A 138 -10.58 23.99 0.48
CA VAL A 138 -11.84 23.49 1.05
C VAL A 138 -12.78 23.07 -0.08
N ILE A 139 -13.38 21.88 0.03
CA ILE A 139 -14.37 21.36 -0.91
C ILE A 139 -15.59 22.28 -0.95
N SER A 140 -16.09 22.56 -2.16
CA SER A 140 -17.24 23.43 -2.36
C SER A 140 -18.57 22.71 -2.08
N LEU A 141 -19.61 23.47 -1.73
CA LEU A 141 -20.97 22.91 -1.58
C LEU A 141 -21.48 22.30 -2.90
N GLN A 142 -21.11 22.87 -4.05
CA GLN A 142 -21.44 22.32 -5.37
C GLN A 142 -20.84 20.92 -5.56
N THR A 143 -19.61 20.69 -5.10
CA THR A 143 -18.96 19.38 -5.16
C THR A 143 -19.68 18.36 -4.27
N LEU A 144 -20.11 18.76 -3.06
CA LEU A 144 -20.88 17.89 -2.18
C LEU A 144 -22.26 17.56 -2.78
N HIS A 145 -22.99 18.54 -3.31
CA HIS A 145 -24.27 18.32 -4.02
C HIS A 145 -24.09 17.41 -5.25
N ALA A 146 -23.02 17.59 -6.03
CA ALA A 146 -22.75 16.69 -7.16
C ALA A 146 -22.49 15.24 -6.73
N THR A 147 -21.97 15.03 -5.51
CA THR A 147 -21.66 13.71 -4.95
C THR A 147 -22.88 13.07 -4.26
N TRP A 148 -23.58 13.84 -3.43
CA TRP A 148 -24.78 13.46 -2.67
C TRP A 148 -25.92 14.45 -2.92
N PRO A 149 -26.57 14.38 -4.10
CA PRO A 149 -27.57 15.36 -4.51
C PRO A 149 -28.84 15.34 -3.64
N ASP A 150 -29.15 14.20 -3.04
CA ASP A 150 -30.31 14.05 -2.17
C ASP A 150 -30.06 14.57 -0.73
N GLU A 151 -28.83 14.99 -0.41
CA GLU A 151 -28.44 15.45 0.94
C GLU A 151 -28.06 16.94 1.01
N TYR A 152 -27.40 17.48 -0.02
CA TYR A 152 -26.87 18.85 0.01
C TYR A 152 -27.62 19.75 -0.95
N GLU A 153 -28.47 20.65 -0.46
CA GLU A 153 -29.23 21.56 -1.32
C GLU A 153 -28.39 22.78 -1.74
N LEU A 154 -28.52 23.20 -3.00
CA LEU A 154 -28.00 24.49 -3.45
C LEU A 154 -29.07 25.56 -3.24
N GLU A 155 -28.76 26.59 -2.45
CA GLU A 155 -29.64 27.75 -2.25
C GLU A 155 -30.03 28.37 -3.60
N GLY A 156 -31.28 28.16 -4.03
CA GLY A 156 -31.80 28.62 -5.32
C GLY A 156 -32.58 27.59 -6.13
N GLU A 157 -32.51 26.30 -5.78
CA GLU A 157 -33.34 25.24 -6.40
C GLU A 157 -34.67 25.02 -5.66
N MET A 158 -35.25 26.07 -5.08
CA MET A 158 -36.64 26.04 -4.60
C MET A 158 -37.57 25.76 -5.79
N GLU A 159 -38.10 24.54 -5.82
CA GLU A 159 -39.15 23.99 -6.66
C GLU A 159 -39.91 25.01 -7.54
N VAL A 160 -39.49 25.15 -8.79
CA VAL A 160 -40.45 25.43 -9.87
C VAL A 160 -41.07 24.08 -10.23
N GLU A 161 -42.24 23.79 -9.67
CA GLU A 161 -43.09 22.66 -10.07
C GLU A 161 -43.09 22.53 -11.61
N THR A 162 -42.54 21.43 -12.09
CA THR A 162 -42.42 21.14 -13.53
C THR A 162 -43.79 20.74 -14.07
N GLN A 163 -44.60 21.73 -14.46
CA GLN A 163 -45.65 21.49 -15.45
C GLN A 163 -45.02 21.33 -16.82
N SER A 164 -45.06 20.08 -17.30
CA SER A 164 -44.95 19.64 -18.70
C SER A 164 -45.15 20.75 -19.73
N ASN A 165 -44.07 21.17 -20.40
CA ASN A 165 -44.17 21.67 -21.77
C ASN A 165 -42.91 21.42 -22.59
N THR A 166 -43.19 20.98 -23.81
CA THR A 166 -42.34 20.58 -24.92
C THR A 166 -41.27 21.63 -25.33
N ILE A 167 -40.07 21.10 -25.60
CA ILE A 167 -38.84 21.60 -26.27
C ILE A 167 -39.02 22.80 -27.25
N PRO A 168 -37.99 23.68 -27.44
CA PRO A 168 -36.97 23.40 -28.45
C PRO A 168 -35.52 23.74 -28.06
N ALA A 169 -34.60 23.09 -28.76
CA ALA A 169 -33.16 23.21 -28.69
C ALA A 169 -32.59 24.61 -29.02
N ALA A 170 -31.35 24.81 -28.54
CA ALA A 170 -30.32 25.78 -28.95
C ALA A 170 -30.26 27.13 -28.21
N ALA A 171 -29.16 27.29 -27.45
CA ALA A 171 -28.34 28.49 -27.15
C ALA A 171 -27.91 28.45 -25.66
N ALA A 172 -26.75 27.88 -25.33
CA ALA A 172 -25.44 28.55 -25.26
C ALA A 172 -25.32 29.55 -24.10
N LEU A 173 -24.68 29.10 -23.01
CA LEU A 173 -23.87 29.85 -22.03
C LEU A 173 -22.92 28.79 -21.42
N ASP A 174 -21.71 28.59 -21.96
CA ASP A 174 -20.47 29.25 -21.53
C ASP A 174 -20.32 29.31 -20.01
N ASN A 175 -19.57 28.34 -19.47
CA ASN A 175 -18.75 28.51 -18.27
C ASN A 175 -17.69 27.39 -18.21
N ASP A 176 -16.45 27.80 -18.48
CA ASP A 176 -15.17 27.29 -17.96
C ASP A 176 -15.07 25.80 -17.66
N ASN A 177 -15.14 25.01 -18.72
CA ASN A 177 -14.28 23.85 -18.81
C ASN A 177 -12.90 24.34 -19.26
N ASP A 178 -11.98 24.49 -18.31
CA ASP A 178 -10.55 24.58 -18.56
C ASP A 178 -10.03 23.20 -19.02
N VAL A 179 -10.61 22.71 -20.12
CA VAL A 179 -10.02 21.68 -20.94
C VAL A 179 -8.85 22.38 -21.59
N ALA A 180 -7.68 22.25 -20.99
CA ALA A 180 -6.42 22.65 -21.56
C ALA A 180 -6.39 22.18 -23.02
N LEU A 181 -6.68 23.10 -23.95
CA LEU A 181 -6.50 22.86 -25.37
C LEU A 181 -5.04 22.42 -25.53
N PRO A 182 -4.74 21.33 -26.23
CA PRO A 182 -3.38 20.86 -26.38
C PRO A 182 -2.58 22.02 -26.97
N LEU A 183 -1.70 22.61 -26.14
CA LEU A 183 -0.81 23.68 -26.55
C LEU A 183 -0.16 23.21 -27.84
N ALA A 184 -0.35 23.98 -28.91
CA ALA A 184 0.22 23.65 -30.20
C ALA A 184 1.72 23.36 -29.99
N PRO A 185 2.24 22.22 -30.47
CA PRO A 185 3.62 21.82 -30.23
C PRO A 185 4.55 22.93 -30.69
N SER A 186 5.61 23.20 -29.93
CA SER A 186 6.53 24.27 -30.28
C SER A 186 7.12 23.97 -31.68
N LEU A 187 7.43 25.02 -32.45
CA LEU A 187 8.05 24.85 -33.76
C LEU A 187 9.36 24.02 -33.65
N VAL A 188 10.07 24.14 -32.53
CA VAL A 188 11.28 23.37 -32.24
C VAL A 188 10.96 21.88 -32.13
N ASP A 189 9.90 21.50 -31.43
CA ASP A 189 9.49 20.10 -31.26
C ASP A 189 9.01 19.48 -32.58
N ALA A 190 8.30 20.26 -33.39
CA ALA A 190 7.88 19.83 -34.72
C ALA A 190 9.08 19.59 -35.66
N ILE A 191 10.08 20.47 -35.62
CA ILE A 191 11.31 20.32 -36.41
C ILE A 191 12.12 19.12 -35.90
N PHE A 192 12.29 18.98 -34.59
CA PHE A 192 13.03 17.88 -33.99
C PHE A 192 12.37 16.53 -34.31
N ARG A 193 11.05 16.42 -34.14
CA ARG A 193 10.28 15.23 -34.53
C ARG A 193 10.53 14.83 -35.97
N ARG A 194 10.45 15.80 -36.89
CA ARG A 194 10.69 15.56 -38.31
C ARG A 194 12.14 15.13 -38.59
N ALA A 195 13.11 15.70 -37.87
CA ALA A 195 14.51 15.31 -37.99
C ALA A 195 14.73 13.85 -37.55
N VAL A 196 14.18 13.44 -36.41
CA VAL A 196 14.24 12.05 -35.92
C VAL A 196 13.56 11.10 -36.90
N GLU A 197 12.36 11.43 -37.38
CA GLU A 197 11.64 10.62 -38.36
C GLU A 197 12.41 10.47 -39.68
N THR A 198 13.06 11.54 -40.13
CA THR A 198 13.91 11.53 -41.33
C THR A 198 15.12 10.64 -41.12
N ALA A 199 15.83 10.79 -40.00
CA ALA A 199 17.01 9.98 -39.67
C ALA A 199 16.67 8.48 -39.59
N ILE A 200 15.50 8.15 -39.03
CA ILE A 200 14.97 6.77 -39.03
C ILE A 200 14.72 6.30 -40.46
N ALA A 201 14.05 7.10 -41.30
CA ALA A 201 13.73 6.73 -42.68
C ALA A 201 14.97 6.57 -43.58
N THR A 202 16.04 7.34 -43.32
CA THR A 202 17.30 7.29 -44.06
C THR A 202 18.34 6.37 -43.42
N ASN A 203 18.04 5.74 -42.28
CA ASN A 203 18.97 4.93 -41.50
C ASN A 203 20.27 5.67 -41.12
N THR A 204 20.15 6.97 -40.79
CA THR A 204 21.25 7.85 -40.35
C THR A 204 21.14 8.19 -38.87
N ILE A 205 20.84 7.18 -38.04
CA ILE A 205 20.61 7.35 -36.60
C ILE A 205 21.84 7.84 -35.84
N ASP A 206 23.05 7.66 -36.38
CA ASP A 206 24.29 8.12 -35.77
C ASP A 206 24.32 9.66 -35.63
N GLU A 207 23.59 10.38 -36.48
CA GLU A 207 23.44 11.85 -36.39
C GLU A 207 22.69 12.28 -35.11
N LEU A 208 21.89 11.36 -34.54
CA LEU A 208 21.13 11.61 -33.32
C LEU A 208 21.95 11.39 -32.04
N GLU A 209 23.16 10.82 -32.11
CA GLU A 209 23.98 10.53 -30.93
C GLU A 209 24.30 11.79 -30.11
N SER A 210 24.42 12.95 -30.77
CA SER A 210 24.67 14.23 -30.09
C SER A 210 23.55 14.64 -29.13
N PHE A 211 22.31 14.18 -29.35
CA PHE A 211 21.14 14.48 -28.54
C PHE A 211 20.93 13.50 -27.39
N LEU A 212 21.68 12.39 -27.32
CA LEU A 212 21.55 11.38 -26.26
C LEU A 212 21.96 11.90 -24.88
N ASN A 213 22.68 13.03 -24.81
CA ASN A 213 23.05 13.70 -23.56
C ASN A 213 21.98 14.68 -23.04
N ASP A 214 20.90 14.90 -23.80
CA ASP A 214 19.81 15.81 -23.45
C ASP A 214 18.56 15.01 -23.08
N GLU A 215 18.19 15.03 -21.80
CA GLU A 215 17.08 14.25 -21.23
C GLU A 215 15.73 14.58 -21.91
N GLU A 216 15.48 15.85 -22.22
CA GLU A 216 14.24 16.29 -22.87
C GLU A 216 14.15 15.72 -24.29
N LYS A 217 15.28 15.70 -25.02
CA LYS A 217 15.34 15.12 -26.37
C LYS A 217 15.25 13.59 -26.35
N VAL A 218 15.81 12.93 -25.33
CA VAL A 218 15.64 11.48 -25.12
C VAL A 218 14.17 11.13 -24.91
N CYS A 219 13.46 11.87 -24.05
CA CYS A 219 12.02 11.72 -23.85
C CYS A 219 11.24 11.91 -25.16
N ALA A 220 11.54 12.99 -25.91
CA ALA A 220 10.88 13.24 -27.19
C ALA A 220 11.14 12.12 -28.23
N MET A 221 12.36 11.58 -28.30
CA MET A 221 12.69 10.45 -29.17
C MET A 221 11.92 9.18 -28.79
N LYS A 222 11.80 8.88 -27.48
CA LYS A 222 10.98 7.77 -26.99
C LYS A 222 9.51 7.93 -27.37
N ASP A 223 8.95 9.12 -27.26
CA ASP A 223 7.55 9.39 -27.63
C ASP A 223 7.31 9.21 -29.13
N ILE A 224 8.28 9.56 -29.97
CA ILE A 224 8.24 9.30 -31.40
C ILE A 224 8.24 7.79 -31.68
N LEU A 225 9.05 7.01 -30.95
CA LEU A 225 9.07 5.55 -31.07
C LEU A 225 7.77 4.90 -30.56
N ARG A 226 7.20 5.38 -29.44
CA ARG A 226 5.91 4.91 -28.89
C ARG A 226 4.74 5.14 -29.86
N ALA A 227 4.78 6.24 -30.61
CA ALA A 227 3.77 6.54 -31.62
C ALA A 227 3.82 5.59 -32.84
N ARG A 228 4.93 4.85 -33.06
CA ARG A 228 5.07 3.91 -34.17
C ARG A 228 4.48 2.53 -33.81
N LYS A 229 3.65 2.01 -34.72
CA LYS A 229 2.95 0.72 -34.54
C LYS A 229 2.98 -0.08 -35.85
N PRO A 230 3.77 -1.16 -35.99
CA PRO A 230 4.80 -1.68 -35.07
C PRO A 230 6.14 -0.91 -35.16
N ILE A 231 7.08 -1.20 -34.25
CA ILE A 231 8.48 -0.79 -34.39
C ILE A 231 9.18 -1.78 -35.33
N GLU A 232 9.61 -1.33 -36.50
CA GLU A 232 10.26 -2.17 -37.51
C GLU A 232 11.69 -2.57 -37.10
N ASP A 233 12.10 -3.77 -37.51
CA ASP A 233 13.50 -4.23 -37.40
C ASP A 233 14.40 -3.34 -38.29
N GLY A 234 15.31 -2.58 -37.69
CA GLY A 234 16.19 -1.66 -38.41
C GLY A 234 16.49 -0.38 -37.62
N ALA A 235 16.53 0.76 -38.31
CA ALA A 235 16.84 2.06 -37.72
C ALA A 235 16.01 2.41 -36.46
N PRO A 236 14.67 2.19 -36.42
CA PRO A 236 13.89 2.48 -35.22
C PRO A 236 14.32 1.64 -34.01
N PHE A 237 14.56 0.34 -34.23
CA PHE A 237 14.96 -0.58 -33.17
C PHE A 237 16.40 -0.31 -32.70
N LEU A 238 17.32 0.02 -33.62
CA LEU A 238 18.67 0.43 -33.27
C LEU A 238 18.68 1.73 -32.46
N LEU A 239 17.83 2.70 -32.82
CA LEU A 239 17.66 3.94 -32.03
C LEU A 239 17.16 3.61 -30.62
N LEU A 240 16.17 2.72 -30.49
CA LEU A 240 15.71 2.25 -29.17
C LEU A 240 16.86 1.68 -28.35
N GLN A 241 17.68 0.77 -28.92
CA GLN A 241 18.83 0.20 -28.21
C GLN A 241 19.80 1.28 -27.71
N ARG A 242 20.02 2.35 -28.48
CA ARG A 242 20.86 3.48 -28.05
C ARG A 242 20.22 4.31 -26.94
N LEU A 243 18.90 4.57 -27.02
CA LEU A 243 18.18 5.29 -25.97
C LEU A 243 18.19 4.51 -24.65
N LEU A 244 18.03 3.19 -24.71
CA LEU A 244 18.11 2.33 -23.54
C LEU A 244 19.49 2.40 -22.87
N GLN A 245 20.57 2.57 -23.63
CA GLN A 245 21.90 2.75 -23.06
C GLN A 245 22.02 4.06 -22.26
N VAL A 246 21.26 5.10 -22.61
CA VAL A 246 21.21 6.34 -21.84
C VAL A 246 20.49 6.12 -20.51
N ASP A 247 19.36 5.40 -20.53
CA ASP A 247 18.55 5.15 -19.34
C ASP A 247 19.33 4.39 -18.25
N LEU A 248 20.34 3.60 -18.62
CA LEU A 248 21.19 2.85 -17.69
C LEU A 248 21.88 3.72 -16.64
N HIS A 249 22.12 5.01 -16.92
CA HIS A 249 22.66 5.93 -15.91
C HIS A 249 21.74 6.01 -14.68
N SER A 250 20.43 5.85 -14.88
CA SER A 250 19.42 5.82 -13.83
C SER A 250 19.12 4.41 -13.29
N LYS A 251 19.75 3.37 -13.86
CA LYS A 251 19.46 1.94 -13.60
C LYS A 251 18.00 1.53 -13.85
N CYS A 252 17.23 2.39 -14.50
CA CYS A 252 15.84 2.17 -14.87
C CYS A 252 15.78 1.96 -16.39
N ILE A 253 14.98 1.02 -16.85
CA ILE A 253 14.69 0.82 -18.27
C ILE A 253 13.20 0.97 -18.48
N ASP A 254 12.84 1.92 -19.33
CA ASP A 254 11.45 2.21 -19.67
C ASP A 254 11.14 1.72 -21.09
N LEU A 255 10.44 0.59 -21.17
CA LEU A 255 9.90 0.02 -22.40
C LEU A 255 8.39 0.24 -22.51
N SER A 256 7.81 1.06 -21.63
CA SER A 256 6.35 1.21 -21.54
C SER A 256 5.74 1.70 -22.85
N SER A 257 4.62 1.09 -23.22
CA SER A 257 3.80 1.43 -24.39
C SER A 257 4.51 1.35 -25.76
N LEU A 258 5.67 0.71 -25.84
CA LEU A 258 6.33 0.42 -27.13
C LEU A 258 5.64 -0.75 -27.84
N HIS A 259 5.68 -0.77 -29.17
CA HIS A 259 5.07 -1.83 -29.97
C HIS A 259 6.16 -2.80 -30.46
N LEU A 260 6.73 -3.55 -29.52
CA LEU A 260 7.81 -4.50 -29.76
C LEU A 260 7.28 -5.93 -29.94
N SER A 261 7.87 -6.67 -30.88
CA SER A 261 7.63 -8.11 -31.03
C SER A 261 8.31 -8.92 -29.92
N LYS A 262 7.87 -10.17 -29.69
CA LYS A 262 8.52 -11.07 -28.74
C LYS A 262 10.01 -11.27 -29.04
N ASP A 263 10.36 -11.42 -30.31
CA ASP A 263 11.75 -11.61 -30.76
C ASP A 263 12.61 -10.36 -30.48
N GLN A 264 12.06 -9.16 -30.73
CA GLN A 264 12.72 -7.90 -30.41
C GLN A 264 12.97 -7.75 -28.91
N ILE A 265 11.97 -8.08 -28.08
CA ILE A 265 12.09 -8.05 -26.62
C ILE A 265 13.19 -9.01 -26.16
N GLN A 266 13.20 -10.25 -26.66
CA GLN A 266 14.24 -11.22 -26.34
C GLN A 266 15.63 -10.76 -26.81
N MET A 267 15.72 -10.13 -27.98
CA MET A 267 16.98 -9.59 -28.51
C MET A 267 17.55 -8.47 -27.64
N LEU A 268 16.70 -7.66 -26.99
CA LEU A 268 17.16 -6.65 -26.03
C LEU A 268 17.87 -7.27 -24.81
N PHE A 269 17.48 -8.49 -24.41
CA PHE A 269 17.98 -9.12 -23.17
C PHE A 269 19.06 -10.19 -23.38
N ARG A 270 19.37 -10.61 -24.61
CA ARG A 270 20.31 -11.73 -24.84
C ARG A 270 21.79 -11.37 -24.92
N GLU A 271 22.17 -10.12 -25.18
CA GLU A 271 23.55 -9.82 -25.62
C GLU A 271 24.12 -8.51 -25.05
N GLN A 272 23.74 -8.12 -23.85
CA GLN A 272 24.02 -6.78 -23.35
C GLN A 272 24.77 -6.79 -22.02
N SER A 273 25.99 -6.26 -22.01
CA SER A 273 26.81 -6.11 -20.79
C SER A 273 26.18 -5.20 -19.75
N TRP A 274 25.23 -4.35 -20.15
CA TRP A 274 24.55 -3.43 -19.26
C TRP A 274 23.47 -4.06 -18.39
N LEU A 275 23.03 -5.28 -18.70
CA LEU A 275 21.98 -6.01 -17.96
C LEU A 275 22.29 -6.16 -16.48
N GLU A 276 23.58 -6.24 -16.13
CA GLU A 276 24.03 -6.32 -14.74
C GLU A 276 23.76 -5.04 -13.93
N SER A 277 23.55 -3.89 -14.58
CA SER A 277 23.34 -2.61 -13.90
C SER A 277 21.87 -2.24 -13.67
N VAL A 278 20.95 -2.97 -14.31
CA VAL A 278 19.51 -2.66 -14.30
C VAL A 278 18.90 -3.09 -12.98
N GLU A 279 18.25 -2.13 -12.30
CA GLU A 279 17.51 -2.38 -11.06
C GLU A 279 16.00 -2.28 -11.30
N HIS A 280 15.55 -1.46 -12.25
CA HIS A 280 14.13 -1.25 -12.52
C HIS A 280 13.81 -1.45 -14.00
N ILE A 281 12.68 -2.12 -14.28
CA ILE A 281 12.17 -2.23 -15.63
C ILE A 281 10.67 -1.95 -15.68
N ASP A 282 10.27 -1.10 -16.61
CA ASP A 282 8.87 -0.87 -16.97
C ASP A 282 8.58 -1.49 -18.32
N VAL A 283 7.74 -2.53 -18.34
CA VAL A 283 7.26 -3.20 -19.56
C VAL A 283 5.75 -3.04 -19.73
N SER A 284 5.17 -2.03 -19.08
CA SER A 284 3.73 -1.82 -19.09
C SER A 284 3.21 -1.53 -20.50
N GLY A 285 2.07 -2.12 -20.85
CA GLY A 285 1.48 -2.01 -22.19
C GLY A 285 2.18 -2.81 -23.30
N LEU A 286 3.24 -3.58 -22.99
CA LEU A 286 3.84 -4.51 -23.96
C LEU A 286 2.97 -5.76 -24.13
N ILE A 287 2.05 -5.72 -25.10
CA ILE A 287 1.07 -6.80 -25.35
C ILE A 287 1.70 -8.16 -25.76
N HIS A 288 2.96 -8.17 -26.16
CA HIS A 288 3.70 -9.40 -26.51
C HIS A 288 4.65 -9.88 -25.41
N PHE A 289 4.64 -9.20 -24.25
CA PHE A 289 5.40 -9.60 -23.07
C PHE A 289 4.60 -10.65 -22.28
N ASP A 290 4.95 -11.92 -22.46
CA ASP A 290 4.30 -13.08 -21.84
C ASP A 290 5.14 -13.69 -20.69
N ILE A 291 4.64 -14.76 -20.07
CA ILE A 291 5.28 -15.39 -18.91
C ILE A 291 6.65 -15.98 -19.23
N ASP A 292 6.88 -16.47 -20.45
CA ASP A 292 8.17 -17.04 -20.85
C ASP A 292 9.22 -15.93 -20.97
N VAL A 293 8.82 -14.79 -21.52
CA VAL A 293 9.66 -13.59 -21.59
C VAL A 293 9.98 -13.07 -20.19
N LEU A 294 8.99 -13.02 -19.28
CA LEU A 294 9.24 -12.64 -17.89
C LEU A 294 10.27 -13.54 -17.23
N ARG A 295 10.12 -14.86 -17.39
CA ARG A 295 11.04 -15.84 -16.81
C ARG A 295 12.46 -15.68 -17.36
N GLU A 296 12.62 -15.53 -18.67
CA GLU A 296 13.91 -15.28 -19.33
C GLU A 296 14.53 -13.97 -18.83
N LEU A 297 13.73 -12.89 -18.77
CA LEU A 297 14.15 -11.57 -18.33
C LEU A 297 14.69 -11.57 -16.90
N VAL A 298 13.94 -12.15 -15.96
CA VAL A 298 14.35 -12.22 -14.54
C VAL A 298 15.59 -13.09 -14.38
N GLY A 299 15.72 -14.16 -15.17
CA GLY A 299 16.92 -14.99 -15.20
C GLY A 299 18.16 -14.27 -15.75
N CYS A 300 17.99 -13.31 -16.66
CA CYS A 300 19.07 -12.54 -17.27
C CYS A 300 19.48 -11.29 -16.48
N LEU A 301 18.63 -10.79 -15.57
CA LEU A 301 18.83 -9.54 -14.84
C LEU A 301 19.08 -9.81 -13.34
N PRO A 302 20.32 -10.11 -12.92
CA PRO A 302 20.61 -10.54 -11.56
C PRO A 302 20.39 -9.45 -10.51
N ASN A 303 20.37 -8.17 -10.89
CA ASN A 303 20.17 -7.04 -9.98
C ASN A 303 18.79 -6.40 -10.09
N LEU A 304 17.88 -7.01 -10.85
CA LEU A 304 16.51 -6.53 -10.99
C LEU A 304 15.80 -6.56 -9.64
N ARG A 305 15.17 -5.45 -9.30
CA ARG A 305 14.42 -5.25 -8.06
C ARG A 305 12.98 -4.86 -8.35
N HIS A 306 12.74 -4.02 -9.35
CA HIS A 306 11.38 -3.53 -9.68
C HIS A 306 10.97 -3.91 -11.10
N ILE A 307 9.75 -4.42 -11.24
CA ILE A 307 9.15 -4.80 -12.52
C ILE A 307 7.73 -4.25 -12.57
N ASN A 308 7.41 -3.52 -13.64
CA ASN A 308 6.04 -3.11 -13.95
C ASN A 308 5.45 -3.94 -15.09
N LEU A 309 4.49 -4.82 -14.77
CA LEU A 309 3.81 -5.73 -15.71
C LEU A 309 2.40 -5.26 -16.08
N TRP A 310 2.06 -4.00 -15.82
CA TRP A 310 0.72 -3.49 -16.07
C TRP A 310 0.32 -3.61 -17.54
N ASN A 311 -0.86 -4.16 -17.83
CA ASN A 311 -1.38 -4.31 -19.19
C ASN A 311 -0.43 -5.08 -20.15
N THR A 312 0.15 -6.18 -19.67
CA THR A 312 0.95 -7.14 -20.46
C THR A 312 0.16 -8.41 -20.78
N ALA A 313 0.75 -9.37 -21.50
CA ALA A 313 0.13 -10.68 -21.76
C ALA A 313 0.33 -11.69 -20.61
N VAL A 314 1.06 -11.33 -19.56
CA VAL A 314 1.19 -12.14 -18.35
C VAL A 314 -0.16 -12.18 -17.65
N THR A 315 -0.76 -13.36 -17.54
CA THR A 315 -2.01 -13.53 -16.78
C THR A 315 -1.71 -13.77 -15.29
N GLY A 316 -2.69 -13.47 -14.44
CA GLY A 316 -2.56 -13.72 -13.00
C GLY A 316 -2.25 -15.18 -12.65
N TYR A 317 -2.95 -16.13 -13.30
CA TYR A 317 -2.71 -17.57 -13.09
C TYR A 317 -1.30 -18.00 -13.50
N GLN A 318 -0.78 -17.49 -14.62
CA GLN A 318 0.58 -17.79 -15.05
C GLN A 318 1.62 -17.22 -14.08
N LEU A 319 1.41 -16.00 -13.59
CA LEU A 319 2.32 -15.38 -12.62
C LEU A 319 2.30 -16.12 -11.28
N GLN A 320 1.12 -16.56 -10.84
CA GLN A 320 0.97 -17.40 -9.66
C GLN A 320 1.72 -18.74 -9.82
N ASP A 321 1.49 -19.46 -10.92
CA ASP A 321 2.15 -20.74 -11.17
C ASP A 321 3.69 -20.59 -11.22
N LEU A 322 4.18 -19.47 -11.77
CA LEU A 322 5.61 -19.16 -11.80
C LEU A 322 6.17 -18.86 -10.39
N LEU A 323 5.47 -18.07 -9.57
CA LEU A 323 5.85 -17.81 -8.17
C LEU A 323 5.88 -19.10 -7.34
N ASP A 324 4.93 -20.00 -7.57
CA ASP A 324 4.84 -21.26 -6.83
C ASP A 324 5.95 -22.26 -7.24
N ARG A 325 6.30 -22.33 -8.53
CA ARG A 325 7.28 -23.30 -9.08
C ARG A 325 8.72 -22.82 -9.00
N GLU A 326 8.96 -21.56 -9.32
CA GLU A 326 10.29 -20.94 -9.46
C GLU A 326 10.39 -19.68 -8.55
N PRO A 327 10.14 -19.79 -7.23
CA PRO A 327 10.11 -18.65 -6.32
C PRO A 327 11.46 -17.92 -6.21
N ASP A 328 12.56 -18.60 -6.50
CA ASP A 328 13.92 -18.09 -6.46
C ASP A 328 14.18 -16.96 -7.45
N LEU A 329 13.45 -16.95 -8.58
CA LEU A 329 13.45 -15.83 -9.53
C LEU A 329 13.04 -14.51 -8.86
N PHE A 330 12.20 -14.57 -7.82
CA PHE A 330 11.63 -13.39 -7.17
C PHE A 330 12.30 -13.01 -5.85
N TYR A 331 13.37 -13.71 -5.43
CA TYR A 331 14.05 -13.45 -4.16
C TYR A 331 14.72 -12.09 -4.04
N ARG A 332 14.91 -11.40 -5.17
CA ARG A 332 15.47 -10.04 -5.26
C ARG A 332 14.43 -8.98 -5.59
N ILE A 333 13.24 -9.39 -5.99
CA ILE A 333 12.18 -8.50 -6.42
C ILE A 333 11.53 -7.86 -5.20
N GLU A 334 11.59 -6.54 -5.15
CA GLU A 334 10.96 -5.72 -4.11
C GLU A 334 9.59 -5.23 -4.57
N ARG A 335 9.48 -4.92 -5.87
CA ARG A 335 8.26 -4.38 -6.48
C ARG A 335 7.92 -5.16 -7.75
N LEU A 336 6.74 -5.77 -7.76
CA LEU A 336 6.18 -6.47 -8.90
C LEU A 336 4.76 -5.97 -9.13
N ILE A 337 4.60 -5.00 -10.02
CA ILE A 337 3.30 -4.39 -10.30
C ILE A 337 2.55 -5.29 -11.29
N HIS A 338 1.48 -5.93 -10.83
CA HIS A 338 0.59 -6.73 -11.66
C HIS A 338 -0.84 -6.70 -11.06
N PRO A 339 -1.92 -6.64 -11.87
CA PRO A 339 -3.30 -6.51 -11.37
C PRO A 339 -3.72 -7.55 -10.33
N ILE A 340 -3.18 -8.76 -10.41
CA ILE A 340 -3.47 -9.84 -9.45
C ILE A 340 -3.14 -9.49 -7.99
N PHE A 341 -2.18 -8.59 -7.76
CA PHE A 341 -1.74 -8.19 -6.42
C PHE A 341 -2.59 -7.06 -5.82
N PHE A 342 -3.53 -6.55 -6.62
CA PHE A 342 -4.42 -5.43 -6.28
C PHE A 342 -5.85 -5.90 -6.05
N ASP A 343 -6.11 -7.20 -6.17
CA ASP A 343 -7.38 -7.82 -5.85
C ASP A 343 -7.38 -8.29 -4.39
N ARG A 344 -8.50 -8.06 -3.69
CA ARG A 344 -8.75 -8.49 -2.31
C ARG A 344 -9.59 -9.77 -2.23
N SER A 345 -9.77 -10.51 -3.34
CA SER A 345 -10.58 -11.73 -3.37
C SER A 345 -10.26 -12.65 -2.17
N GLU A 346 -11.29 -13.13 -1.48
CA GLU A 346 -11.18 -13.85 -0.20
C GLU A 346 -10.34 -15.14 -0.25
N SER A 347 -10.14 -15.72 -1.44
CA SER A 347 -9.20 -16.82 -1.64
C SER A 347 -7.81 -16.26 -1.93
N SER A 348 -6.84 -16.50 -1.04
CA SER A 348 -5.43 -16.21 -1.32
C SER A 348 -5.03 -16.88 -2.62
N VAL A 349 -4.84 -16.09 -3.68
CA VAL A 349 -4.50 -16.64 -5.00
C VAL A 349 -3.10 -17.26 -4.96
N PHE A 350 -2.19 -16.80 -4.11
CA PHE A 350 -0.79 -17.25 -4.08
C PHE A 350 -0.47 -18.17 -2.91
N ALA A 351 0.48 -19.08 -3.13
CA ALA A 351 1.21 -19.67 -2.01
C ALA A 351 2.02 -18.56 -1.31
N PRO A 352 1.82 -18.32 -0.01
CA PRO A 352 2.61 -17.35 0.73
C PRO A 352 4.09 -17.76 0.78
N ALA A 353 4.98 -16.83 0.43
CA ALA A 353 6.40 -16.97 0.69
C ALA A 353 6.71 -16.78 2.19
N LEU A 354 5.95 -15.90 2.86
CA LEU A 354 6.02 -15.66 4.29
C LEU A 354 4.62 -15.39 4.85
N SER A 355 4.33 -15.93 6.03
CA SER A 355 3.17 -15.51 6.81
C SER A 355 3.54 -15.08 8.21
N PHE A 356 2.90 -13.99 8.63
CA PHE A 356 2.93 -13.47 9.99
C PHE A 356 1.69 -13.95 10.70
N VAL A 357 1.87 -14.57 11.87
CA VAL A 357 0.80 -15.16 12.68
C VAL A 357 0.87 -14.53 14.06
N VAL A 358 -0.16 -13.78 14.43
CA VAL A 358 -0.28 -13.20 15.76
C VAL A 358 -1.31 -13.97 16.57
N VAL A 359 -0.84 -14.65 17.62
CA VAL A 359 -1.66 -15.53 18.47
C VAL A 359 -2.26 -14.76 19.63
N LYS A 360 -3.59 -14.62 19.64
CA LYS A 360 -4.34 -13.97 20.73
C LYS A 360 -4.61 -14.98 21.87
N LYS A 361 -4.23 -14.65 23.12
CA LYS A 361 -4.55 -15.50 24.30
C LYS A 361 -5.96 -15.30 24.87
N ARG A 362 -6.78 -14.37 24.33
CA ARG A 362 -8.12 -14.07 24.89
C ARG A 362 -9.17 -15.08 24.38
N PRO A 363 -9.99 -15.68 25.27
CA PRO A 363 -10.95 -16.74 24.90
C PRO A 363 -12.08 -16.28 23.95
N ARG A 364 -12.26 -14.98 23.75
CA ARG A 364 -13.33 -14.42 22.88
C ARG A 364 -12.93 -14.29 21.41
N HIS A 365 -11.64 -14.26 21.07
CA HIS A 365 -11.18 -14.21 19.68
C HIS A 365 -10.52 -15.55 19.34
N LYS A 366 -11.22 -16.36 18.55
CA LYS A 366 -10.81 -17.76 18.30
C LYS A 366 -9.73 -17.90 17.22
N SER A 367 -9.50 -16.87 16.40
CA SER A 367 -8.60 -16.97 15.24
C SER A 367 -7.37 -16.08 15.40
N PRO A 368 -6.18 -16.58 15.04
CA PRO A 368 -4.98 -15.74 14.95
C PRO A 368 -5.18 -14.64 13.90
N ILE A 369 -4.52 -13.50 14.06
CA ILE A 369 -4.37 -12.55 12.95
C ILE A 369 -3.30 -13.13 12.04
N MET A 370 -3.61 -13.24 10.75
CA MET A 370 -2.66 -13.75 9.77
C MET A 370 -2.53 -12.81 8.58
N THR A 371 -1.29 -12.51 8.21
CA THR A 371 -0.94 -11.73 7.04
C THR A 371 0.09 -12.50 6.23
N SER A 372 -0.11 -12.57 4.92
CA SER A 372 0.71 -13.35 4.00
C SER A 372 1.28 -12.49 2.89
N LEU A 373 2.56 -12.66 2.60
CA LEU A 373 3.24 -12.01 1.48
C LEU A 373 3.44 -13.03 0.35
N PRO A 374 3.10 -12.68 -0.91
CA PRO A 374 3.35 -13.56 -2.06
C PRO A 374 4.85 -13.71 -2.35
N TYR A 375 5.62 -12.65 -2.09
CA TYR A 375 7.07 -12.61 -2.16
C TYR A 375 7.56 -11.53 -1.16
N PHE A 376 8.86 -11.54 -0.83
CA PHE A 376 9.43 -10.55 0.09
C PHE A 376 10.94 -10.47 -0.06
N THR A 377 11.55 -9.38 0.43
CA THR A 377 13.00 -9.29 0.63
C THR A 377 13.37 -9.18 2.11
N PRO A 378 14.56 -9.65 2.53
CA PRO A 378 15.01 -9.51 3.91
C PRO A 378 15.03 -8.05 4.41
N SER A 379 15.41 -7.09 3.55
CA SER A 379 15.40 -5.66 3.88
C SER A 379 13.99 -5.14 4.17
N GLN A 380 12.99 -5.54 3.37
CA GLN A 380 11.58 -5.23 3.61
C GLN A 380 11.12 -5.77 4.97
N LEU A 381 11.48 -7.01 5.31
CA LEU A 381 11.12 -7.58 6.62
C LEU A 381 11.74 -6.83 7.79
N VAL A 382 13.05 -6.54 7.71
CA VAL A 382 13.73 -5.80 8.77
C VAL A 382 13.11 -4.43 8.95
N GLN A 383 12.81 -3.71 7.85
CA GLN A 383 12.15 -2.42 7.92
C GLN A 383 10.76 -2.53 8.56
N GLY A 384 9.91 -3.47 8.11
CA GLY A 384 8.58 -3.67 8.68
C GLY A 384 8.61 -3.99 10.18
N PHE A 385 9.55 -4.81 10.62
CA PHE A 385 9.73 -5.06 12.06
C PHE A 385 10.21 -3.82 12.83
N LEU A 386 11.12 -3.02 12.27
CA LEU A 386 11.58 -1.78 12.89
C LEU A 386 10.45 -0.75 12.99
N ASP A 387 9.59 -0.67 11.98
CA ASP A 387 8.44 0.22 11.93
C ASP A 387 7.39 -0.15 12.99
N ILE A 388 7.20 -1.44 13.27
CA ILE A 388 6.28 -1.89 14.33
C ILE A 388 6.93 -1.74 15.71
N PHE A 389 8.10 -2.33 15.92
CA PHE A 389 8.67 -2.43 17.27
C PHE A 389 9.31 -1.13 17.75
N GLY A 390 9.76 -0.26 16.85
CA GLY A 390 10.37 1.03 17.19
C GLY A 390 9.42 1.91 18.00
N PRO A 391 8.28 2.32 17.43
CA PRO A 391 7.29 3.14 18.13
C PRO A 391 6.77 2.48 19.42
N ILE A 392 6.49 1.18 19.40
CA ILE A 392 6.02 0.43 20.59
C ILE A 392 7.02 0.55 21.76
N LEU A 393 8.31 0.41 21.47
CA LEU A 393 9.36 0.56 22.47
C LEU A 393 9.56 2.00 22.92
N THR A 394 9.25 2.99 22.08
CA THR A 394 9.28 4.41 22.44
C THR A 394 8.16 4.74 23.43
N VAL A 395 6.91 4.37 23.09
CA VAL A 395 5.74 4.58 23.95
C VAL A 395 5.93 3.89 25.30
N ARG A 396 6.43 2.65 25.31
CA ARG A 396 6.72 1.93 26.56
C ARG A 396 7.75 2.64 27.45
N LYS A 397 8.77 3.27 26.87
CA LYS A 397 9.77 4.03 27.65
C LYS A 397 9.20 5.31 28.28
N GLN A 398 8.09 5.82 27.75
CA GLN A 398 7.38 6.97 28.30
C GLN A 398 6.50 6.60 29.50
N GLY A 399 6.42 5.31 29.86
CA GLY A 399 5.73 4.84 31.06
C GLY A 399 4.26 4.45 30.82
N GLU A 400 3.80 4.42 29.58
CA GLU A 400 2.45 3.91 29.26
C GLU A 400 2.33 2.41 29.52
N GLU A 401 1.21 1.99 30.12
CA GLU A 401 0.95 0.59 30.44
C GLU A 401 0.74 -0.23 29.15
N ASP A 402 1.68 -1.13 28.86
CA ASP A 402 1.60 -2.21 27.86
C ASP A 402 0.97 -1.84 26.50
N PRO A 403 1.55 -0.88 25.75
CA PRO A 403 1.02 -0.43 24.45
C PRO A 403 0.90 -1.57 23.44
N PHE A 404 1.70 -2.62 23.61
CA PHE A 404 1.65 -3.79 22.74
C PHE A 404 0.34 -4.55 22.87
N ARG A 405 -0.23 -4.64 24.07
CA ARG A 405 -1.47 -5.36 24.31
C ARG A 405 -2.63 -4.75 23.55
N ASP A 406 -2.68 -3.43 23.45
CA ASP A 406 -3.73 -2.76 22.69
C ASP A 406 -3.41 -2.80 21.19
N LEU A 407 -2.18 -2.49 20.78
CA LEU A 407 -1.81 -2.44 19.36
C LEU A 407 -1.84 -3.80 18.65
N ALA A 408 -1.33 -4.86 19.28
CA ALA A 408 -1.24 -6.19 18.66
C ALA A 408 -2.58 -6.93 18.66
N LEU A 409 -3.51 -6.56 19.54
CA LEU A 409 -4.85 -7.14 19.58
C LEU A 409 -5.78 -6.51 18.54
N LEU A 410 -5.50 -5.29 18.10
CA LEU A 410 -6.53 -4.45 17.50
C LEU A 410 -6.54 -4.45 15.97
N ASP A 411 -5.45 -4.65 15.23
CA ASP A 411 -5.60 -4.60 13.77
C ASP A 411 -4.62 -5.40 12.90
N HIS A 412 -5.19 -6.10 11.93
CA HIS A 412 -4.52 -6.66 10.76
C HIS A 412 -3.88 -5.58 9.87
N MET A 413 -4.44 -4.36 9.88
CA MET A 413 -3.92 -3.23 9.11
C MET A 413 -2.49 -2.87 9.51
N LEU A 414 -2.15 -2.98 10.80
CA LEU A 414 -0.80 -2.72 11.30
C LEU A 414 0.24 -3.61 10.59
N TRP A 415 -0.04 -4.92 10.56
CA TRP A 415 0.85 -5.94 10.01
C TRP A 415 0.91 -5.89 8.49
N THR A 416 -0.25 -5.76 7.85
CA THR A 416 -0.35 -5.62 6.40
C THR A 416 0.36 -4.34 5.93
N GLY A 417 0.17 -3.22 6.61
CA GLY A 417 0.85 -1.97 6.33
C GLY A 417 2.37 -2.06 6.41
N ALA A 418 2.89 -2.53 7.54
CA ALA A 418 4.32 -2.62 7.80
C ALA A 418 5.03 -3.53 6.79
N PHE A 419 4.44 -4.69 6.48
CA PHE A 419 5.10 -5.70 5.66
C PHE A 419 4.77 -5.62 4.17
N ALA A 420 3.67 -4.96 3.77
CA ALA A 420 3.47 -4.60 2.37
C ALA A 420 4.45 -3.50 1.93
N SER A 421 4.95 -2.69 2.86
CA SER A 421 5.81 -1.56 2.53
C SER A 421 7.16 -2.02 1.98
N GLU A 422 7.64 -1.34 0.95
CA GLU A 422 9.01 -1.51 0.49
C GLU A 422 10.02 -1.02 1.52
N ALA A 423 11.23 -1.56 1.44
CA ALA A 423 12.36 -1.05 2.22
C ALA A 423 12.62 0.40 1.82
N ARG A 424 12.52 1.32 2.80
CA ARG A 424 12.74 2.75 2.55
C ARG A 424 14.23 3.10 2.69
N PRO A 425 14.70 4.16 2.02
CA PRO A 425 16.01 4.73 2.32
C PRO A 425 16.14 5.09 3.80
N GLN A 426 17.35 4.99 4.34
CA GLN A 426 17.61 5.33 5.74
C GLN A 426 17.18 6.77 6.04
N GLY A 427 16.32 6.93 7.05
CA GLY A 427 15.82 8.24 7.49
C GLY A 427 14.57 8.73 6.75
N ALA A 428 14.09 8.00 5.73
CA ALA A 428 12.81 8.32 5.12
C ALA A 428 11.64 8.02 6.08
N PRO A 429 10.67 8.94 6.22
CA PRO A 429 9.53 8.79 7.13
C PRO A 429 8.57 7.69 6.67
N TRP A 430 7.70 7.24 7.58
CA TRP A 430 6.65 6.25 7.31
C TRP A 430 5.68 6.69 6.20
N SER A 431 5.44 8.00 6.10
CA SER A 431 4.57 8.59 5.07
C SER A 431 5.11 8.45 3.64
N GLN A 432 6.41 8.21 3.46
CA GLN A 432 7.03 8.01 2.13
C GLN A 432 7.11 6.53 1.72
N ARG A 433 6.38 5.64 2.39
CA ARG A 433 6.36 4.21 2.03
C ARG A 433 5.73 3.99 0.65
N ALA A 434 6.31 3.07 -0.11
CA ALA A 434 5.70 2.52 -1.31
C ALA A 434 5.05 1.17 -0.98
N ILE A 435 3.83 0.96 -1.50
CA ILE A 435 3.05 -0.27 -1.31
C ILE A 435 2.90 -0.92 -2.69
N PRO A 436 3.58 -2.03 -2.99
CA PRO A 436 3.55 -2.65 -4.31
C PRO A 436 2.44 -3.70 -4.46
N TYR A 437 1.78 -4.11 -3.37
CA TYR A 437 0.73 -5.12 -3.36
C TYR A 437 -0.14 -5.04 -2.10
N ILE A 438 -1.31 -5.69 -2.15
CA ILE A 438 -2.13 -5.99 -0.98
C ILE A 438 -1.70 -7.35 -0.42
N PRO A 439 -1.23 -7.44 0.83
CA PRO A 439 -0.98 -8.72 1.46
C PRO A 439 -2.26 -9.53 1.54
N SER A 440 -2.15 -10.84 1.29
CA SER A 440 -3.28 -11.74 1.45
C SER A 440 -3.58 -11.95 2.93
N TYR A 441 -4.85 -12.06 3.27
CA TYR A 441 -5.24 -12.74 4.50
C TYR A 441 -4.84 -14.20 4.33
N ALA A 442 -3.98 -14.71 5.21
CA ALA A 442 -3.51 -16.07 5.04
C ALA A 442 -4.71 -17.02 5.10
N SER A 443 -4.90 -17.83 4.06
CA SER A 443 -5.74 -19.00 4.21
C SER A 443 -5.07 -19.95 5.20
N GLU A 444 -5.85 -20.80 5.87
CA GLU A 444 -5.33 -21.83 6.78
C GLU A 444 -4.45 -22.89 6.06
N ASN A 445 -4.22 -22.71 4.75
CA ASN A 445 -3.38 -23.56 3.94
C ASN A 445 -1.92 -23.17 4.10
N PHE A 446 -1.18 -24.05 4.76
CA PHE A 446 0.26 -23.97 4.84
C PHE A 446 0.94 -24.61 3.64
N HIS A 447 2.01 -23.98 3.14
CA HIS A 447 2.76 -24.45 1.97
C HIS A 447 4.15 -24.97 2.35
N ALA A 448 4.64 -25.96 1.61
CA ALA A 448 5.86 -26.71 1.91
C ALA A 448 7.16 -25.88 1.94
N ARG A 449 7.14 -24.63 1.44
CA ARG A 449 8.31 -23.72 1.40
C ARG A 449 8.05 -22.38 2.10
N GLN A 450 6.94 -22.28 2.81
CA GLN A 450 6.52 -21.05 3.44
C GLN A 450 7.35 -20.79 4.69
N TRP A 451 7.84 -19.57 4.79
CA TRP A 451 8.38 -19.03 6.04
C TRP A 451 7.25 -18.58 6.95
N LEU A 452 7.46 -18.68 8.24
CA LEU A 452 6.53 -18.25 9.27
C LEU A 452 7.24 -17.33 10.26
N PHE A 453 6.56 -16.26 10.62
CA PHE A 453 6.85 -15.52 11.83
C PHE A 453 5.64 -15.63 12.75
N VAL A 454 5.84 -16.22 13.92
CA VAL A 454 4.79 -16.34 14.94
C VAL A 454 5.13 -15.37 16.05
N LEU A 455 4.15 -14.58 16.48
CA LEU A 455 4.23 -13.68 17.62
C LEU A 455 3.02 -13.92 18.52
N ASP A 456 3.24 -14.09 19.80
CA ASP A 456 2.15 -14.14 20.77
C ASP A 456 1.92 -12.79 21.45
N VAL A 457 0.80 -12.65 22.16
CA VAL A 457 0.47 -11.43 22.92
C VAL A 457 1.43 -11.12 24.07
N GLU A 458 2.27 -12.08 24.46
CA GLU A 458 3.31 -11.85 25.46
C GLU A 458 4.60 -11.33 24.82
N MET A 459 4.69 -11.18 23.50
CA MET A 459 5.91 -10.85 22.76
C MET A 459 6.90 -12.00 22.63
N GLU A 460 6.45 -13.23 22.86
CA GLU A 460 7.22 -14.40 22.44
C GLU A 460 7.11 -14.55 20.94
N TYR A 461 8.26 -14.74 20.30
CA TYR A 461 8.32 -14.87 18.86
C TYR A 461 9.19 -16.03 18.44
N ALA A 462 8.86 -16.60 17.28
CA ALA A 462 9.64 -17.62 16.62
C ALA A 462 9.62 -17.39 15.10
N PHE A 463 10.76 -17.60 14.47
CA PHE A 463 10.84 -17.77 13.03
C PHE A 463 10.81 -19.28 12.75
N GLY A 464 9.97 -19.69 11.82
CA GLY A 464 9.77 -21.08 11.46
C GLY A 464 9.80 -21.27 9.95
N ARG A 465 10.21 -22.45 9.51
CA ARG A 465 9.98 -22.93 8.14
C ARG A 465 9.30 -24.28 8.22
N PHE A 466 8.27 -24.51 7.41
CA PHE A 466 7.69 -25.85 7.31
C PHE A 466 8.73 -26.83 6.79
N ILE A 467 8.79 -28.01 7.41
CA ILE A 467 9.51 -29.14 6.82
C ILE A 467 8.71 -29.55 5.57
N PRO A 468 9.29 -29.45 4.35
CA PRO A 468 8.51 -29.55 3.11
C PRO A 468 7.69 -30.83 3.00
N GLU A 469 8.28 -31.97 3.37
CA GLU A 469 7.64 -33.29 3.33
C GLU A 469 6.46 -33.35 4.29
N VAL A 470 6.63 -32.79 5.49
CA VAL A 470 5.58 -32.78 6.54
C VAL A 470 4.44 -31.85 6.15
N GLY A 471 4.75 -30.69 5.57
CA GLY A 471 3.74 -29.74 5.08
C GLY A 471 2.88 -30.33 3.97
N GLN A 472 3.49 -31.07 3.03
CA GLN A 472 2.75 -31.78 1.96
C GLN A 472 1.84 -32.86 2.51
N LEU A 473 2.33 -33.68 3.45
CA LEU A 473 1.54 -34.72 4.11
C LEU A 473 0.38 -34.12 4.90
N LEU A 474 0.64 -33.10 5.71
CA LEU A 474 -0.38 -32.39 6.49
C LEU A 474 -1.46 -31.80 5.59
N SER A 475 -1.07 -31.11 4.50
CA SER A 475 -2.02 -30.53 3.55
C SER A 475 -2.86 -31.60 2.83
N ALA A 476 -2.24 -32.70 2.40
CA ALA A 476 -2.94 -33.80 1.75
C ALA A 476 -3.95 -34.48 2.68
N GLU A 477 -3.58 -34.69 3.94
CA GLU A 477 -4.45 -35.29 4.95
C GLU A 477 -5.60 -34.37 5.35
N ILE A 478 -5.32 -33.07 5.56
CA ILE A 478 -6.37 -32.07 5.83
C ILE A 478 -7.36 -32.02 4.66
N LYS A 479 -6.88 -32.00 3.41
CA LYS A 479 -7.75 -32.03 2.22
C LYS A 479 -8.57 -33.31 2.09
N ALA A 480 -8.06 -34.44 2.58
CA ALA A 480 -8.77 -35.71 2.58
C ALA A 480 -9.81 -35.82 3.71
N MET A 481 -9.71 -34.99 4.75
CA MET A 481 -10.73 -34.92 5.80
C MET A 481 -11.97 -34.20 5.26
N ASN A 482 -13.09 -34.90 5.18
CA ASN A 482 -14.38 -34.27 4.91
C ASN A 482 -14.72 -33.29 6.05
N GLU A 483 -15.17 -32.09 5.70
CA GLU A 483 -15.69 -31.06 6.61
C GLU A 483 -16.94 -31.58 7.35
N THR A 484 -16.72 -32.40 8.36
CA THR A 484 -17.70 -32.70 9.41
C THR A 484 -17.51 -31.70 10.55
N ASN A 485 -18.47 -31.63 11.48
CA ASN A 485 -18.51 -30.72 12.63
C ASN A 485 -17.12 -30.19 13.09
N GLU A 486 -16.97 -28.86 13.15
CA GLU A 486 -15.72 -28.13 13.44
C GLU A 486 -14.93 -28.70 14.63
N THR A 487 -15.62 -29.14 15.69
CA THR A 487 -14.96 -29.73 16.86
C THR A 487 -14.28 -31.06 16.56
N THR A 488 -14.90 -31.89 15.73
CA THR A 488 -14.37 -33.18 15.33
C THR A 488 -13.21 -32.98 14.35
N PHE A 489 -13.35 -32.05 13.41
CA PHE A 489 -12.29 -31.68 12.48
C PHE A 489 -11.03 -31.23 13.22
N ARG A 490 -11.13 -30.27 14.15
CA ARG A 490 -9.97 -29.81 14.95
C ARG A 490 -9.30 -30.95 15.74
N ALA A 491 -10.08 -31.87 16.29
CA ALA A 491 -9.54 -33.01 17.03
C ALA A 491 -8.76 -33.98 16.11
N GLU A 492 -9.27 -34.26 14.90
CA GLU A 492 -8.59 -35.09 13.92
C GLU A 492 -7.33 -34.41 13.36
N VAL A 493 -7.39 -33.11 13.07
CA VAL A 493 -6.21 -32.31 12.66
C VAL A 493 -5.13 -32.38 13.73
N ASN A 494 -5.49 -32.21 15.02
CA ASN A 494 -4.53 -32.32 16.11
C ASN A 494 -3.88 -33.71 16.18
N LYS A 495 -4.64 -34.79 15.97
CA LYS A 495 -4.08 -36.15 15.93
C LYS A 495 -3.09 -36.33 14.78
N VAL A 496 -3.39 -35.80 13.60
CA VAL A 496 -2.47 -35.83 12.45
C VAL A 496 -1.21 -35.04 12.75
N VAL A 497 -1.36 -33.83 13.29
CA VAL A 497 -0.25 -32.98 13.72
C VAL A 497 0.64 -33.71 14.74
N ASP A 498 0.07 -34.31 15.77
CA ASP A 498 0.83 -35.00 16.81
C ASP A 498 1.55 -36.24 16.26
N ARG A 499 0.91 -36.99 15.36
CA ARG A 499 1.54 -38.13 14.68
C ARG A 499 2.71 -37.67 13.82
N LEU A 500 2.52 -36.67 12.96
CA LEU A 500 3.57 -36.14 12.09
C LEU A 500 4.74 -35.56 12.90
N LYS A 501 4.47 -34.87 14.01
CA LYS A 501 5.52 -34.43 14.95
C LYS A 501 6.32 -35.59 15.51
N ALA A 502 5.66 -36.69 15.90
CA ALA A 502 6.33 -37.86 16.45
C ALA A 502 7.18 -38.59 15.38
N GLU A 503 6.71 -38.65 14.14
CA GLU A 503 7.39 -39.33 13.03
C GLU A 503 8.59 -38.53 12.49
N HIS A 504 8.48 -37.20 12.42
CA HIS A 504 9.46 -36.33 11.77
C HIS A 504 10.28 -35.46 12.74
N GLY A 505 10.06 -35.57 14.05
CA GLY A 505 10.77 -34.78 15.05
C GLY A 505 10.29 -33.32 15.18
N GLY A 506 9.25 -32.95 14.42
CA GLY A 506 8.66 -31.61 14.42
C GLY A 506 7.83 -31.35 13.16
N LEU A 507 7.08 -30.24 13.14
CA LEU A 507 6.46 -29.71 11.92
C LEU A 507 7.30 -28.60 11.27
N PHE A 508 8.13 -27.96 12.09
CA PHE A 508 8.83 -26.73 11.76
C PHE A 508 10.30 -26.87 12.12
N GLU A 509 11.13 -26.30 11.25
CA GLU A 509 12.47 -25.89 11.61
C GLU A 509 12.36 -24.52 12.29
N LEU A 510 12.86 -24.40 13.52
CA LEU A 510 12.82 -23.15 14.28
C LEU A 510 14.16 -22.42 14.20
N PHE A 511 14.08 -21.11 13.99
CA PHE A 511 15.24 -20.26 13.82
C PHE A 511 15.20 -19.11 14.84
N ASP A 512 16.36 -18.77 15.38
CA ASP A 512 16.53 -17.44 15.94
C ASP A 512 16.63 -16.39 14.83
N VAL A 513 16.62 -15.11 15.18
CA VAL A 513 16.62 -14.01 14.21
C VAL A 513 17.83 -14.08 13.27
N ARG A 514 19.02 -14.44 13.76
CA ARG A 514 20.23 -14.48 12.91
C ARG A 514 20.20 -15.71 12.02
N ALA A 515 19.91 -16.87 12.59
CA ALA A 515 19.78 -18.12 11.84
C ALA A 515 18.72 -18.02 10.74
N PHE A 516 17.62 -17.29 10.98
CA PHE A 516 16.59 -17.00 9.98
C PHE A 516 17.16 -16.22 8.79
N PHE A 517 17.83 -15.08 9.04
CA PHE A 517 18.41 -14.28 7.95
C PHE A 517 19.59 -14.96 7.26
N ASP A 518 20.36 -15.79 7.98
CA ASP A 518 21.41 -16.62 7.40
C ASP A 518 20.80 -17.68 6.47
N ALA A 519 19.72 -18.34 6.87
CA ALA A 519 18.99 -19.29 6.02
C ALA A 519 18.37 -18.62 4.78
N LEU A 520 17.79 -17.42 4.91
CA LEU A 520 17.30 -16.66 3.76
C LEU A 520 18.41 -16.31 2.77
N LYS A 521 19.61 -16.00 3.28
CA LYS A 521 20.79 -15.74 2.44
C LYS A 521 21.25 -17.01 1.74
N GLU A 522 21.23 -18.16 2.40
CA GLU A 522 21.53 -19.47 1.80
C GLU A 522 20.52 -19.84 0.70
N GLU A 523 19.27 -19.42 0.82
CA GLU A 523 18.26 -19.54 -0.24
C GLU A 523 18.55 -18.64 -1.46
N GLY A 524 19.49 -17.69 -1.36
CA GLY A 524 19.87 -16.78 -2.45
C GLY A 524 19.25 -15.38 -2.37
N ARG A 525 18.55 -15.05 -1.28
CA ARG A 525 18.02 -13.70 -1.03
C ARG A 525 19.15 -12.74 -0.64
N LEU A 526 19.00 -11.47 -1.02
CA LEU A 526 19.96 -10.44 -0.64
C LEU A 526 19.85 -10.16 0.87
N PRO A 527 20.96 -10.22 1.63
CA PRO A 527 20.92 -9.98 3.07
C PRO A 527 20.50 -8.54 3.37
N PRO A 528 19.84 -8.29 4.51
CA PRO A 528 19.45 -6.94 4.91
C PRO A 528 20.68 -6.12 5.30
N ASP A 529 20.50 -4.80 5.40
CA ASP A 529 21.53 -3.93 5.97
C ASP A 529 21.94 -4.39 7.38
N PRO A 530 23.25 -4.62 7.65
CA PRO A 530 23.71 -5.11 8.95
C PRO A 530 23.37 -4.18 10.12
N GLN A 531 23.33 -2.86 9.91
CA GLN A 531 22.99 -1.92 10.99
C GLN A 531 21.50 -2.01 11.33
N ALA A 532 20.63 -2.05 10.32
CA ALA A 532 19.20 -2.25 10.49
C ALA A 532 18.90 -3.59 11.20
N LEU A 533 19.57 -4.67 10.80
CA LEU A 533 19.42 -5.98 11.47
C LEU A 533 19.88 -5.94 12.94
N ASN A 534 21.00 -5.26 13.22
CA ASN A 534 21.45 -5.10 14.61
C ASN A 534 20.48 -4.24 15.45
N ARG A 535 19.83 -3.23 14.85
CA ARG A 535 18.76 -2.47 15.51
C ARG A 535 17.56 -3.37 15.83
N LEU A 536 17.14 -4.21 14.88
CA LEU A 536 16.05 -5.16 15.09
C LEU A 536 16.37 -6.14 16.23
N LEU A 537 17.58 -6.70 16.25
CA LEU A 537 18.04 -7.57 17.33
C LEU A 537 18.00 -6.87 18.70
N LYS A 538 18.34 -5.58 18.75
CA LYS A 538 18.26 -4.78 19.98
C LYS A 538 16.80 -4.63 20.41
N TYR A 539 15.88 -4.31 19.49
CA TYR A 539 14.46 -4.17 19.80
C TYR A 539 13.86 -5.46 20.33
N LEU A 540 14.07 -6.59 19.65
CA LEU A 540 13.55 -7.89 20.07
C LEU A 540 14.11 -8.35 21.43
N ARG A 541 15.37 -8.04 21.74
CA ARG A 541 15.95 -8.29 23.07
C ARG A 541 15.30 -7.44 24.16
N SER A 542 15.05 -6.16 23.87
CA SER A 542 14.34 -5.27 24.80
C SER A 542 12.93 -5.78 25.10
N CYS A 543 12.24 -6.35 24.10
CA CYS A 543 10.93 -6.96 24.32
C CYS A 543 10.98 -8.14 25.32
N ARG A 544 12.00 -9.01 25.22
CA ARG A 544 12.18 -10.16 26.13
C ARG A 544 12.60 -9.75 27.55
N HIS A 545 13.51 -8.79 27.69
CA HIS A 545 14.06 -8.45 29.01
C HIS A 545 13.00 -7.87 29.96
N CYS A 546 12.08 -7.06 29.44
CA CYS A 546 11.01 -6.49 30.24
C CYS A 546 9.99 -7.52 30.75
N GLN A 547 9.88 -8.70 30.12
CA GLN A 547 9.04 -9.78 30.65
C GLN A 547 9.65 -10.43 31.89
N ALA A 548 10.97 -10.59 31.93
CA ALA A 548 11.67 -11.18 33.07
C ALA A 548 11.51 -10.31 34.33
N GLU A 549 11.52 -8.99 34.17
CA GLU A 549 11.27 -8.02 35.23
C GLU A 549 9.83 -8.10 35.75
N HIS A 550 8.82 -8.08 34.87
CA HIS A 550 7.41 -8.23 35.30
C HIS A 550 7.10 -9.61 35.89
N SER A 551 7.76 -10.67 35.42
CA SER A 551 7.61 -12.02 35.99
C SER A 551 8.24 -12.10 37.39
N ALA A 552 9.35 -11.41 37.62
CA ALA A 552 9.98 -11.28 38.93
C ALA A 552 9.15 -10.42 39.90
N GLU A 553 8.55 -9.33 39.42
CA GLU A 553 7.64 -8.50 40.23
C GLU A 553 6.35 -9.24 40.62
N ARG A 554 5.75 -10.00 39.70
CA ARG A 554 4.53 -10.79 39.97
C ARG A 554 4.77 -11.98 40.90
N THR A 555 6.01 -12.45 41.01
CA THR A 555 6.39 -13.56 41.90
C THR A 555 6.94 -13.08 43.25
N SER A 556 7.12 -11.77 43.44
CA SER A 556 7.50 -11.19 44.73
C SER A 556 6.32 -11.22 45.71
N PRO A 557 6.41 -11.90 46.88
CA PRO A 557 5.31 -11.98 47.85
C PRO A 557 4.97 -10.66 48.57
N ALA A 558 5.66 -9.56 48.25
CA ALA A 558 5.74 -8.37 49.11
C ALA A 558 4.67 -7.30 48.88
N SER A 559 3.74 -7.44 47.92
CA SER A 559 2.73 -6.40 47.61
C SER A 559 1.27 -6.85 47.78
N ARG A 560 1.02 -7.98 48.46
CA ARG A 560 -0.31 -8.31 49.01
C ARG A 560 -0.31 -8.11 50.52
N SER A 561 -0.36 -6.85 50.95
CA SER A 561 -0.75 -6.45 52.31
C SER A 561 -1.98 -5.58 52.25
#